data_AF-A0A7W1I9P2-F1
#
_entry.id   AF-A0A7W1I9P2-F1
#
_cell.length_a   1.000
_cell.length_b   1.000
_cell.length_c   1.000
_cell.angle_alpha   90.00
_cell.angle_beta   90.00
_cell.angle_gamma   90.00
#
_symmetry.space_group_name_H-M   'P 1'
#
loop_
_entity.id
_entity.type
_entity.pdbx_description
1 polymer ?
#
loop_
_entity_poly.entity_id
_entity_poly.type
_entity_poly.pdbx_seq_one_letter_code
_entity_poly.pdbx_strand_id
1 'polypeptide(L)'
;MADERRYSAADVPVTAEEVAHRGFSTTFRGFDAHEVRLYLTRVAESFRAAKDRQRELEHALREAEARAAKPQLDEATITNALGEHTAKIIRSAHEAAADIRGKAEDSVEQILKDAHEEASRLRAEAERALADRVGEAEAEAHVVRQTAEADAQGVRRRAQEQADRLIERARQQAKEISTETGALRNRMMGDLMRRRRLALSQVEQLQAGRDRLVEAYRVVRRTLDEATESLERAESDARAAAEAAAHRVAAEPEPTPDELGLSFPSPPQPPPEA
;
A
#
# COMPACT_ATOMS: atom_id res chain seq x y z
N MET A 1 -33.01 92.72 47.14
CA MET A 1 -34.01 93.41 46.31
C MET A 1 -35.35 93.23 47.01
N ALA A 2 -35.56 93.85 48.18
CA ALA A 2 -35.95 95.26 48.33
C ALA A 2 -37.13 95.58 47.40
N ASP A 3 -38.36 95.38 47.88
CA ASP A 3 -39.51 96.11 47.37
C ASP A 3 -40.32 96.63 48.56
N GLU A 4 -40.05 97.90 48.83
CA GLU A 4 -40.63 98.74 49.87
C GLU A 4 -42.11 98.98 49.57
N ARG A 5 -43.00 98.13 50.08
CA ARG A 5 -44.41 98.54 50.21
C ARG A 5 -44.62 99.21 51.55
N ARG A 6 -44.32 100.51 51.53
CA ARG A 6 -44.84 101.56 52.41
C ARG A 6 -46.20 101.14 52.99
N TYR A 7 -46.21 100.71 54.25
CA TYR A 7 -47.42 100.65 55.05
C TYR A 7 -47.84 102.09 55.33
N SER A 8 -48.60 102.68 54.41
CA SER A 8 -49.24 103.99 54.59
C SER A 8 -50.27 103.87 55.70
N ALA A 9 -50.01 104.52 56.83
CA ALA A 9 -50.88 104.58 58.00
C ALA A 9 -52.14 105.46 57.79
N ALA A 10 -52.80 105.38 56.63
CA ALA A 10 -53.95 106.21 56.31
C ALA A 10 -54.95 105.55 55.33
N ASP A 11 -55.29 104.29 55.56
CA ASP A 11 -56.47 103.68 54.90
C ASP A 11 -57.34 103.01 55.97
N VAL A 12 -57.84 103.83 56.90
CA VAL A 12 -59.08 103.46 57.60
C VAL A 12 -60.11 103.36 56.48
N PRO A 13 -60.69 102.18 56.21
CA PRO A 13 -61.58 102.01 55.09
C PRO A 13 -62.77 102.93 55.33
N VAL A 14 -62.86 103.98 54.50
CA VAL A 14 -63.93 104.97 54.64
C VAL A 14 -65.24 104.20 54.55
N THR A 15 -65.95 104.12 55.66
CA THR A 15 -67.19 103.37 55.70
C THR A 15 -68.28 104.16 54.99
N ALA A 16 -69.30 103.49 54.47
CA ALA A 16 -70.44 104.20 53.90
C ALA A 16 -71.08 105.18 54.91
N GLU A 17 -71.04 104.85 56.20
CA GLU A 17 -71.51 105.73 57.27
C GLU A 17 -70.61 106.96 57.45
N GLU A 18 -69.29 106.79 57.33
CA GLU A 18 -68.32 107.88 57.39
C GLU A 18 -68.42 108.82 56.18
N VAL A 19 -68.69 108.29 54.97
CA VAL A 19 -68.97 109.11 53.77
C VAL A 19 -70.26 109.92 53.96
N ALA A 20 -71.32 109.31 54.50
CA ALA A 20 -72.61 109.96 54.67
C ALA A 20 -72.58 111.13 55.69
N HIS A 21 -71.71 111.05 56.71
CA HIS A 21 -71.62 112.03 57.79
C HIS A 21 -70.40 112.96 57.67
N ARG A 22 -69.65 112.92 56.56
CA ARG A 22 -68.43 113.73 56.39
C ARG A 22 -68.76 115.23 56.27
N GLY A 23 -68.26 116.03 57.21
CA GLY A 23 -68.31 117.49 57.15
C GLY A 23 -67.11 118.10 56.41
N PHE A 24 -67.34 119.16 55.64
CA PHE A 24 -66.31 119.92 54.92
C PHE A 24 -66.31 121.40 55.34
N SER A 25 -65.15 122.06 55.32
CA SER A 25 -65.01 123.50 55.63
C SER A 25 -65.53 124.38 54.49
N THR A 26 -66.23 125.48 54.80
CA THR A 26 -66.84 126.39 53.82
C THR A 26 -65.89 127.52 53.37
N THR A 27 -65.81 127.79 52.07
CA THR A 27 -65.03 128.90 51.45
C THR A 27 -65.95 129.87 50.70
N PHE A 28 -65.50 131.12 50.47
CA PHE A 28 -66.32 132.24 49.93
C PHE A 28 -66.93 132.00 48.53
N ARG A 29 -66.46 130.98 47.80
CA ARG A 29 -67.06 130.47 46.56
C ARG A 29 -66.88 128.95 46.55
N GLY A 30 -67.97 128.19 46.75
CA GLY A 30 -67.95 126.72 46.86
C GLY A 30 -69.31 126.10 46.53
N PHE A 31 -69.36 124.77 46.49
CA PHE A 31 -70.58 124.00 46.22
C PHE A 31 -71.60 124.14 47.35
N ASP A 32 -72.89 124.04 47.02
CA ASP A 32 -73.97 124.09 48.00
C ASP A 32 -73.87 122.92 48.99
N ALA A 33 -73.86 123.24 50.28
CA ALA A 33 -73.66 122.24 51.33
C ALA A 33 -74.80 121.21 51.44
N HIS A 34 -76.02 121.57 51.02
CA HIS A 34 -77.15 120.64 50.99
C HIS A 34 -77.04 119.68 49.79
N GLU A 35 -76.69 120.18 48.60
CA GLU A 35 -76.45 119.34 47.42
C GLU A 35 -75.28 118.36 47.64
N VAL A 36 -74.19 118.83 48.26
CA VAL A 36 -73.04 117.96 48.60
C VAL A 36 -73.47 116.86 49.59
N ARG A 37 -74.28 117.17 50.60
CA ARG A 37 -74.79 116.15 51.54
C ARG A 37 -75.66 115.10 50.83
N LEU A 38 -76.59 115.52 49.97
CA LEU A 38 -77.42 114.60 49.19
C LEU A 38 -76.58 113.70 48.29
N TYR A 39 -75.54 114.26 47.64
CA TYR A 39 -74.61 113.49 46.84
C TYR A 39 -73.81 112.50 47.68
N LEU A 40 -73.30 112.91 48.85
CA LEU A 40 -72.59 112.01 49.78
C LEU A 40 -73.48 110.88 50.30
N THR A 41 -74.77 111.13 50.55
CA THR A 41 -75.73 110.07 50.91
C THR A 41 -75.86 109.04 49.77
N ARG A 42 -75.99 109.51 48.53
CA ARG A 42 -76.03 108.63 47.35
C ARG A 42 -74.73 107.86 47.14
N VAL A 43 -73.58 108.51 47.35
CA VAL A 43 -72.26 107.86 47.29
C VAL A 43 -72.14 106.80 48.38
N ALA A 44 -72.56 107.11 49.61
CA ALA A 44 -72.60 106.16 50.72
C ALA A 44 -73.46 104.94 50.40
N GLU A 45 -74.66 105.12 49.84
CA GLU A 45 -75.51 104.02 49.38
C GLU A 45 -74.84 103.16 48.30
N SER A 46 -74.21 103.80 47.30
CA SER A 46 -73.47 103.07 46.26
C SER A 46 -72.28 102.29 46.82
N PHE A 47 -71.63 102.82 47.87
CA PHE A 47 -70.52 102.17 48.54
C PHE A 47 -70.98 100.96 49.38
N ARG A 48 -72.15 101.04 50.04
CA ARG A 48 -72.77 99.86 50.69
C ARG A 48 -73.07 98.79 49.66
N ALA A 49 -73.74 99.14 48.57
CA ALA A 49 -74.07 98.20 47.50
C ALA A 49 -72.83 97.54 46.89
N ALA A 50 -71.74 98.30 46.69
CA ALA A 50 -70.47 97.75 46.22
C ALA A 50 -69.81 96.82 47.24
N LYS A 51 -69.87 97.14 48.54
CA LYS A 51 -69.33 96.29 49.61
C LYS A 51 -70.13 95.02 49.84
N ASP A 52 -71.45 95.08 49.73
CA ASP A 52 -72.31 93.90 49.81
C ASP A 52 -72.05 92.98 48.61
N ARG A 53 -71.95 93.54 47.40
CA ARG A 53 -71.56 92.78 46.20
C ARG A 53 -70.15 92.18 46.31
N GLN A 54 -69.20 92.89 46.91
CA GLN A 54 -67.86 92.36 47.18
C GLN A 54 -67.95 91.13 48.11
N ARG A 55 -68.71 91.23 49.21
CA ARG A 55 -68.90 90.11 50.15
C ARG A 55 -69.58 88.91 49.49
N GLU A 56 -70.58 89.16 48.64
CA GLU A 56 -71.26 88.12 47.86
C GLU A 56 -70.29 87.41 46.90
N LEU A 57 -69.47 88.18 46.16
CA LEU A 57 -68.48 87.62 45.24
C LEU A 57 -67.39 86.84 45.99
N GLU A 58 -66.91 87.36 47.12
CA GLU A 58 -65.95 86.65 47.96
C GLU A 58 -66.54 85.35 48.54
N HIS A 59 -67.84 85.35 48.89
CA HIS A 59 -68.53 84.14 49.32
C HIS A 59 -68.64 83.13 48.18
N ALA A 60 -69.10 83.56 47.00
CA ALA A 60 -69.21 82.71 45.82
C ALA A 60 -67.86 82.14 45.37
N LEU A 61 -66.79 82.93 45.48
CA LEU A 61 -65.43 82.48 45.22
C LEU A 61 -65.01 81.39 46.22
N ARG A 62 -65.19 81.62 47.54
CA ARG A 62 -64.90 80.61 48.57
C ARG A 62 -65.69 79.32 48.34
N GLU A 63 -66.95 79.42 47.93
CA GLU A 63 -67.76 78.24 47.58
C GLU A 63 -67.28 77.53 46.31
N ALA A 64 -66.81 78.27 45.30
CA ALA A 64 -66.23 77.70 44.09
C ALA A 64 -64.88 77.01 44.39
N GLU A 65 -64.01 77.64 45.18
CA GLU A 65 -62.74 77.08 45.63
C GLU A 65 -62.95 75.84 46.50
N ALA A 66 -63.92 75.86 47.42
CA ALA A 66 -64.28 74.71 48.24
C ALA A 66 -64.78 73.53 47.40
N ARG A 67 -65.56 73.79 46.33
CA ARG A 67 -66.01 72.76 45.38
C ARG A 67 -64.87 72.23 44.51
N ALA A 68 -63.94 73.08 44.09
CA ALA A 68 -62.77 72.67 43.31
C ALA A 68 -61.76 71.86 44.16
N ALA A 69 -61.62 72.18 45.44
CA ALA A 69 -60.76 71.45 46.38
C ALA A 69 -61.32 70.07 46.76
N LYS A 70 -62.63 69.88 46.66
CA LYS A 70 -63.32 68.59 46.84
C LYS A 70 -64.14 68.25 45.60
N PRO A 71 -63.49 67.89 44.49
CA PRO A 71 -64.21 67.46 43.30
C PRO A 71 -65.05 66.24 43.67
N GLN A 72 -66.34 66.28 43.36
CA GLN A 72 -67.18 65.09 43.44
C GLN A 72 -66.83 64.21 42.26
N LEU A 73 -65.89 63.29 42.47
CA LEU A 73 -65.59 62.23 41.54
C LEU A 73 -66.79 61.27 41.56
N ASP A 74 -67.59 61.28 40.51
CA ASP A 74 -68.63 60.27 40.34
C ASP A 74 -67.99 58.92 39.98
N GLU A 75 -68.72 57.84 40.28
CA GLU A 75 -68.28 56.48 40.01
C GLU A 75 -68.01 56.27 38.50
N ALA A 76 -68.78 56.95 37.63
CA ALA A 76 -68.64 56.89 36.19
C ALA A 76 -67.30 57.47 35.68
N THR A 77 -66.85 58.61 36.21
CA THR A 77 -65.59 59.25 35.83
C THR A 77 -64.39 58.42 36.29
N ILE A 78 -64.43 57.86 37.50
CA ILE A 78 -63.37 56.96 38.00
C ILE A 78 -63.29 55.70 37.13
N THR A 79 -64.44 55.10 36.80
CA THR A 79 -64.50 53.88 35.98
C THR A 79 -63.98 54.12 34.56
N ASN A 80 -64.32 55.26 33.95
CA ASN A 80 -63.82 55.64 32.63
C ASN A 80 -62.31 55.90 32.63
N ALA A 81 -61.82 56.68 33.60
CA ALA A 81 -60.39 56.95 33.74
C ALA A 81 -59.59 55.65 33.99
N LEU A 82 -60.12 54.75 34.82
CA LEU A 82 -59.53 53.43 35.03
C LEU A 82 -59.53 52.61 33.74
N GLY A 83 -60.65 52.55 33.02
CA GLY A 83 -60.75 51.84 31.73
C GLY A 83 -59.76 52.36 30.68
N GLU A 84 -59.62 53.68 30.57
CA GLU A 84 -58.63 54.30 29.68
C GLU A 84 -57.20 53.95 30.10
N HIS A 85 -56.91 54.00 31.40
CA HIS A 85 -55.57 53.71 31.92
C HIS A 85 -55.22 52.22 31.76
N THR A 86 -56.16 51.32 32.03
CA THR A 86 -56.01 49.87 31.79
C THR A 86 -55.82 49.58 30.30
N ALA A 87 -56.59 50.21 29.41
CA ALA A 87 -56.40 50.06 27.97
C ALA A 87 -55.03 50.55 27.50
N LYS A 88 -54.51 51.64 28.11
CA LYS A 88 -53.15 52.14 27.84
C LYS A 88 -52.08 51.15 28.29
N ILE A 89 -52.23 50.55 29.48
CA ILE A 89 -51.31 49.52 29.98
C ILE A 89 -51.33 48.29 29.05
N ILE A 90 -52.50 47.81 28.64
CA ILE A 90 -52.63 46.66 27.73
C ILE A 90 -51.96 46.96 26.38
N ARG A 91 -52.17 48.15 25.79
CA ARG A 91 -51.49 48.54 24.55
C ARG A 91 -49.98 48.56 24.70
N SER A 92 -49.47 49.17 25.78
CA SER A 92 -48.03 49.20 26.06
C SER A 92 -47.45 47.81 26.29
N ALA A 93 -48.18 46.92 26.97
CA ALA A 93 -47.76 45.53 27.15
C ALA A 93 -47.72 44.76 25.81
N HIS A 94 -48.70 44.98 24.93
CA HIS A 94 -48.70 44.37 23.58
C HIS A 94 -47.57 44.89 22.70
N GLU A 95 -47.28 46.19 22.74
CA GLU A 95 -46.17 46.81 22.02
C GLU A 95 -44.83 46.25 22.52
N ALA A 96 -44.62 46.21 23.84
CA ALA A 96 -43.43 45.59 24.43
C ALA A 96 -43.30 44.11 24.07
N ALA A 97 -44.41 43.36 24.04
CA ALA A 97 -44.40 41.96 23.62
C ALA A 97 -44.08 41.79 22.13
N ALA A 98 -44.55 42.70 21.27
CA ALA A 98 -44.22 42.70 19.84
C ALA A 98 -42.73 43.02 19.62
N ASP A 99 -42.17 43.98 20.36
CA ASP A 99 -40.75 44.32 20.34
C ASP A 99 -39.88 43.16 20.81
N ILE A 100 -40.26 42.48 21.90
CA ILE A 100 -39.55 41.29 22.40
C ILE A 100 -39.57 40.19 21.35
N ARG A 101 -40.73 39.94 20.72
CA ARG A 101 -40.85 38.93 19.67
C ARG A 101 -40.00 39.27 18.46
N GLY A 102 -40.04 40.51 17.96
CA GLY A 102 -39.21 40.96 16.83
C GLY A 102 -37.71 40.80 17.12
N LYS A 103 -37.25 41.25 18.30
CA LYS A 103 -35.85 41.07 18.72
C LYS A 103 -35.44 39.61 18.83
N ALA A 104 -36.34 38.75 19.31
CA ALA A 104 -36.08 37.31 19.41
C ALA A 104 -36.00 36.67 18.01
N GLU A 105 -36.90 37.03 17.09
CA GLU A 105 -36.89 36.59 15.70
C GLU A 105 -35.60 37.02 14.99
N ASP A 106 -35.19 38.28 15.11
CA ASP A 106 -33.94 38.80 14.56
C ASP A 106 -32.71 38.05 15.14
N SER A 107 -32.72 37.80 16.45
CA SER A 107 -31.65 37.07 17.12
C SER A 107 -31.57 35.62 16.63
N VAL A 108 -32.71 34.95 16.43
CA VAL A 108 -32.76 33.59 15.88
C VAL A 108 -32.26 33.57 14.44
N GLU A 109 -32.65 34.53 13.61
CA GLU A 109 -32.16 34.64 12.23
C GLU A 109 -30.64 34.80 12.21
N GLN A 110 -30.09 35.66 13.08
CA GLN A 110 -28.65 35.85 13.18
C GLN A 110 -27.93 34.57 13.63
N ILE A 111 -28.43 33.89 14.67
CA ILE A 111 -27.85 32.63 15.15
C ILE A 111 -27.87 31.57 14.04
N LEU A 112 -28.95 31.48 13.27
CA LEU A 112 -29.05 30.52 12.17
C LEU A 112 -28.06 30.84 11.04
N LYS A 113 -27.87 32.12 10.70
CA LYS A 113 -26.86 32.54 9.73
C LYS A 113 -25.47 32.19 10.21
N ASP A 114 -25.12 32.56 11.43
CA ASP A 114 -23.80 32.30 12.03
C ASP A 114 -23.51 30.79 12.09
N ALA A 115 -24.47 30.00 12.55
CA ALA A 115 -24.36 28.54 12.60
C ALA A 115 -24.19 27.91 11.20
N HIS A 116 -24.87 28.46 10.18
CA HIS A 116 -24.73 27.97 8.81
C HIS A 116 -23.37 28.33 8.20
N GLU A 117 -22.86 29.53 8.47
CA GLU A 117 -21.53 29.94 8.05
C GLU A 117 -20.44 29.11 8.73
N GLU A 118 -20.54 28.89 10.04
CA GLU A 118 -19.63 28.02 10.79
C GLU A 118 -19.65 26.59 10.27
N ALA A 119 -20.84 26.02 10.05
CA ALA A 119 -20.97 24.68 9.47
C ALA A 119 -20.34 24.59 8.08
N SER A 120 -20.47 25.63 7.26
CA SER A 120 -19.88 25.68 5.93
C SER A 120 -18.36 25.80 5.97
N ARG A 121 -17.82 26.62 6.90
CA ARG A 121 -16.37 26.72 7.14
C ARG A 121 -15.79 25.39 7.62
N LEU A 122 -16.43 24.76 8.61
CA LEU A 122 -16.00 23.47 9.13
C LEU A 122 -16.01 22.37 8.06
N ARG A 123 -17.03 22.34 7.18
CA ARG A 123 -17.07 21.42 6.04
C ARG A 123 -15.93 21.66 5.07
N ALA A 124 -15.68 22.91 4.69
CA ALA A 124 -14.58 23.25 3.78
C ALA A 124 -13.21 22.92 4.38
N GLU A 125 -13.01 23.12 5.68
CA GLU A 125 -11.79 22.73 6.39
C GLU A 125 -11.62 21.21 6.44
N ALA A 126 -12.70 20.46 6.73
CA ALA A 126 -12.67 19.01 6.74
C ALA A 126 -12.39 18.43 5.34
N GLU A 127 -12.99 19.00 4.29
CA GLU A 127 -12.74 18.61 2.90
C GLU A 127 -11.29 18.85 2.47
N ARG A 128 -10.71 20.00 2.86
CA ARG A 128 -9.28 20.28 2.60
C ARG A 128 -8.37 19.31 3.34
N ALA A 129 -8.62 19.10 4.64
CA ALA A 129 -7.84 18.16 5.42
C ALA A 129 -7.92 16.73 4.85
N LEU A 130 -9.10 16.32 4.37
CA LEU A 130 -9.27 15.03 3.72
C LEU A 130 -8.49 14.97 2.38
N ALA A 131 -8.58 16.02 1.56
CA ALA A 131 -7.85 16.08 0.29
C ALA A 131 -6.33 16.03 0.49
N ASP A 132 -5.81 16.75 1.48
CA ASP A 132 -4.39 16.73 1.83
C ASP A 132 -3.96 15.32 2.28
N ARG A 133 -4.74 14.67 3.14
CA ARG A 133 -4.46 13.29 3.61
C ARG A 133 -4.52 12.27 2.49
N VAL A 134 -5.47 12.40 1.57
CA VAL A 134 -5.56 11.54 0.39
C VAL A 134 -4.33 11.75 -0.50
N GLY A 135 -3.94 13.00 -0.74
CA GLY A 135 -2.73 13.32 -1.52
C GLY A 135 -1.44 12.77 -0.90
N GLU A 136 -1.28 12.92 0.43
CA GLU A 136 -0.16 12.32 1.18
C GLU A 136 -0.14 10.80 1.04
N ALA A 137 -1.29 10.14 1.24
CA ALA A 137 -1.41 8.68 1.14
C ALA A 137 -1.14 8.17 -0.27
N GLU A 138 -1.60 8.89 -1.30
CA GLU A 138 -1.34 8.55 -2.70
C GLU A 138 0.14 8.69 -3.06
N ALA A 139 0.80 9.74 -2.58
CA ALA A 139 2.24 9.94 -2.75
C ALA A 139 3.05 8.83 -2.05
N GLU A 140 2.70 8.49 -0.81
CA GLU A 140 3.35 7.40 -0.07
C GLU A 140 3.13 6.05 -0.78
N ALA A 141 1.89 5.75 -1.18
CA ALA A 141 1.57 4.53 -1.93
C ALA A 141 2.33 4.46 -3.26
N HIS A 142 2.52 5.59 -3.94
CA HIS A 142 3.31 5.66 -5.16
C HIS A 142 4.79 5.35 -4.89
N VAL A 143 5.39 5.91 -3.84
CA VAL A 143 6.77 5.60 -3.44
C VAL A 143 6.93 4.11 -3.11
N VAL A 144 5.99 3.52 -2.37
CA VAL A 144 6.01 2.09 -2.03
C VAL A 144 5.91 1.22 -3.27
N ARG A 145 5.05 1.57 -4.25
CA ARG A 145 4.97 0.83 -5.52
C ARG A 145 6.29 0.91 -6.29
N GLN A 146 6.90 2.10 -6.39
CA GLN A 146 8.16 2.28 -7.11
C GLN A 146 9.32 1.50 -6.48
N THR A 147 9.45 1.52 -5.15
CA THR A 147 10.48 0.74 -4.45
C THR A 147 10.25 -0.76 -4.61
N ALA A 148 9.00 -1.23 -4.45
CA ALA A 148 8.67 -2.63 -4.67
C ALA A 148 8.96 -3.10 -6.10
N GLU A 149 8.66 -2.27 -7.12
CA GLU A 149 8.99 -2.56 -8.51
C GLU A 149 10.49 -2.62 -8.75
N ALA A 150 11.25 -1.66 -8.22
CA ALA A 150 12.71 -1.63 -8.32
C ALA A 150 13.35 -2.86 -7.66
N ASP A 151 12.87 -3.24 -6.47
CA ASP A 151 13.33 -4.44 -5.76
C ASP A 151 13.00 -5.72 -6.53
N ALA A 152 11.78 -5.84 -7.05
CA ALA A 152 11.36 -6.98 -7.87
C ALA A 152 12.18 -7.10 -9.17
N GLN A 153 12.50 -5.97 -9.82
CA GLN A 153 13.42 -5.95 -10.96
C GLN A 153 14.84 -6.36 -10.54
N GLY A 154 15.32 -5.88 -9.39
CA GLY A 154 16.62 -6.22 -8.84
C GLY A 154 16.75 -7.71 -8.49
N VAL A 155 15.69 -8.34 -7.97
CA VAL A 155 15.65 -9.80 -7.72
C VAL A 155 15.65 -10.57 -9.04
N ARG A 156 14.82 -10.18 -10.01
CA ARG A 156 14.76 -10.84 -11.33
C ARG A 156 16.10 -10.80 -12.06
N ARG A 157 16.76 -9.64 -12.08
CA ARG A 157 18.08 -9.49 -12.70
C ARG A 157 19.12 -10.40 -12.02
N ARG A 158 19.16 -10.42 -10.68
CA ARG A 158 20.09 -11.30 -9.94
C ARG A 158 19.82 -12.78 -10.22
N ALA A 159 18.56 -13.20 -10.26
CA ALA A 159 18.18 -14.56 -10.60
C ALA A 159 18.60 -14.93 -12.03
N GLN A 160 18.41 -14.03 -13.00
CA GLN A 160 18.82 -14.24 -14.38
C GLN A 160 20.35 -14.37 -14.50
N GLU A 161 21.10 -13.46 -13.89
CA GLU A 161 22.58 -13.53 -13.88
C GLU A 161 23.09 -14.83 -13.24
N GLN A 162 22.44 -15.30 -12.17
CA GLN A 162 22.77 -16.58 -11.55
C GLN A 162 22.47 -17.77 -12.46
N ALA A 163 21.32 -17.75 -13.15
CA ALA A 163 20.95 -18.78 -14.10
C ALA A 163 21.93 -18.83 -15.28
N ASP A 164 22.28 -17.68 -15.84
CA ASP A 164 23.24 -17.58 -16.95
C ASP A 164 24.62 -18.11 -16.54
N ARG A 165 25.09 -17.75 -15.34
CA ARG A 165 26.35 -18.30 -14.79
C ARG A 165 26.30 -19.80 -14.60
N LEU A 166 25.17 -20.36 -14.17
CA LEU A 166 25.00 -21.80 -14.02
C LEU A 166 25.03 -22.51 -15.37
N ILE A 167 24.32 -21.97 -16.37
CA ILE A 167 24.30 -22.50 -17.74
C ILE A 167 25.69 -22.50 -18.36
N GLU A 168 26.44 -21.40 -18.24
CA GLU A 168 27.79 -21.31 -18.79
C GLU A 168 28.76 -22.29 -18.10
N ARG A 169 28.66 -22.46 -16.77
CA ARG A 169 29.43 -23.49 -16.06
C ARG A 169 29.08 -24.89 -16.55
N ALA A 170 27.80 -25.20 -16.69
CA ALA A 170 27.35 -26.50 -17.18
C ALA A 170 27.82 -26.77 -18.62
N ARG A 171 27.78 -25.76 -19.49
CA ARG A 171 28.31 -25.84 -20.87
C ARG A 171 29.81 -26.10 -20.90
N GLN A 172 30.57 -25.41 -20.05
CA GLN A 172 32.01 -25.59 -19.96
C GLN A 172 32.35 -27.01 -19.48
N GLN A 173 31.68 -27.50 -18.43
CA GLN A 173 31.85 -28.87 -17.94
C GLN A 173 31.48 -29.92 -19.00
N ALA A 174 30.37 -29.73 -19.71
CA ALA A 174 29.96 -30.63 -20.78
C ALA A 174 31.01 -30.68 -21.91
N LYS A 175 31.61 -29.54 -22.24
CA LYS A 175 32.69 -29.45 -23.24
C LYS A 175 33.94 -30.20 -22.76
N GLU A 176 34.36 -29.99 -21.51
CA GLU A 176 35.50 -30.68 -20.91
C GLU A 176 35.31 -32.21 -20.94
N ILE A 177 34.17 -32.70 -20.43
CA ILE A 177 33.85 -34.13 -20.43
C ILE A 177 33.82 -34.69 -21.85
N SER A 178 33.26 -33.96 -22.82
CA SER A 178 33.24 -34.38 -24.22
C SER A 178 34.66 -34.48 -24.79
N THR A 179 35.53 -33.54 -24.48
CA THR A 179 36.93 -33.57 -24.94
C THR A 179 37.71 -34.72 -24.31
N GLU A 180 37.54 -34.95 -23.01
CA GLU A 180 38.17 -36.05 -22.27
C GLU A 180 37.70 -37.41 -22.80
N THR A 181 36.39 -37.56 -22.99
CA THR A 181 35.78 -38.78 -23.54
C THR A 181 36.28 -39.04 -24.96
N GLY A 182 36.35 -38.00 -25.81
CA GLY A 182 36.91 -38.09 -27.15
C GLY A 182 38.39 -38.51 -27.15
N ALA A 183 39.19 -37.92 -26.26
CA ALA A 183 40.60 -38.28 -26.10
C ALA A 183 40.79 -39.71 -25.60
N LEU A 184 39.98 -40.16 -24.63
CA LEU A 184 39.98 -41.53 -24.15
C LEU A 184 39.60 -42.52 -25.26
N ARG A 185 38.52 -42.25 -25.98
CA ARG A 185 38.08 -43.06 -27.13
C ARG A 185 39.17 -43.16 -28.20
N ASN A 186 39.80 -42.06 -28.56
CA ASN A 186 40.87 -42.04 -29.57
C ASN A 186 42.09 -42.85 -29.12
N ARG A 187 42.47 -42.74 -27.83
CA ARG A 187 43.55 -43.57 -27.25
C ARG A 187 43.22 -45.05 -27.32
N MET A 188 42.02 -45.45 -26.86
CA MET A 188 41.56 -46.84 -26.90
C MET A 188 41.52 -47.39 -28.32
N MET A 189 41.00 -46.61 -29.29
CA MET A 189 40.99 -47.01 -30.70
C MET A 189 42.41 -47.18 -31.26
N GLY A 190 43.34 -46.27 -30.90
CA GLY A 190 44.75 -46.40 -31.25
C GLY A 190 45.39 -47.67 -30.67
N ASP A 191 45.10 -47.99 -29.41
CA ASP A 191 45.55 -49.24 -28.76
C ASP A 191 44.98 -50.49 -29.45
N LEU A 192 43.67 -50.49 -29.77
CA LEU A 192 43.03 -51.59 -30.47
C LEU A 192 43.60 -51.77 -31.88
N MET A 193 43.85 -50.69 -32.62
CA MET A 193 44.49 -50.75 -33.94
C MET A 193 45.92 -51.31 -33.85
N ARG A 194 46.70 -50.90 -32.84
CA ARG A 194 48.04 -51.45 -32.59
C ARG A 194 47.99 -52.95 -32.27
N ARG A 195 47.09 -53.36 -31.36
CA ARG A 195 46.88 -54.77 -31.00
C ARG A 195 46.44 -55.60 -32.20
N ARG A 196 45.51 -55.10 -33.02
CA ARG A 196 45.08 -55.76 -34.26
C ARG A 196 46.25 -55.95 -35.23
N ARG A 197 47.07 -54.91 -35.44
CA ARG A 197 48.24 -55.00 -36.33
C ARG A 197 49.25 -56.04 -35.83
N LEU A 198 49.53 -56.06 -34.52
CA LEU A 198 50.41 -57.06 -33.93
C LEU A 198 49.84 -58.48 -34.10
N ALA A 199 48.56 -58.68 -33.81
CA ALA A 199 47.89 -59.97 -33.97
C ALA A 199 47.92 -60.44 -35.43
N LEU A 200 47.66 -59.55 -36.40
CA LEU A 200 47.76 -59.88 -37.83
C LEU A 200 49.18 -60.28 -38.23
N SER A 201 50.20 -59.57 -37.75
CA SER A 201 51.61 -59.93 -38.00
C SER A 201 51.98 -61.29 -37.39
N GLN A 202 51.48 -61.60 -36.18
CA GLN A 202 51.66 -62.92 -35.57
C GLN A 202 50.97 -64.02 -36.39
N VAL A 203 49.77 -63.77 -36.93
CA VAL A 203 49.08 -64.72 -37.80
C VAL A 203 49.89 -64.98 -39.08
N GLU A 204 50.42 -63.94 -39.72
CA GLU A 204 51.28 -64.09 -40.91
C GLU A 204 52.56 -64.88 -40.58
N GLN A 205 53.19 -64.64 -39.43
CA GLN A 205 54.35 -65.40 -38.98
C GLN A 205 54.02 -66.89 -38.74
N LEU A 206 52.88 -67.17 -38.11
CA LEU A 206 52.41 -68.54 -37.89
C LEU A 206 52.07 -69.24 -39.20
N GLN A 207 51.46 -68.53 -40.17
CA GLN A 207 51.20 -69.06 -41.51
C GLN A 207 52.51 -69.39 -42.23
N ALA A 208 53.48 -68.47 -42.24
CA ALA A 208 54.80 -68.74 -42.83
C ALA A 208 55.53 -69.89 -42.12
N GLY A 209 55.43 -69.99 -40.79
CA GLY A 209 55.95 -71.12 -40.02
C GLY A 209 55.28 -72.45 -40.39
N ARG A 210 53.95 -72.47 -40.48
CA ARG A 210 53.18 -73.63 -40.95
C ARG A 210 53.60 -74.04 -42.35
N ASP A 211 53.72 -73.11 -43.28
CA ASP A 211 54.08 -73.41 -44.67
C ASP A 211 55.50 -73.99 -44.77
N ARG A 212 56.46 -73.48 -43.97
CA ARG A 212 57.79 -74.09 -43.84
C ARG A 212 57.74 -75.51 -43.25
N LEU A 213 56.91 -75.75 -42.23
CA LEU A 213 56.74 -77.08 -41.65
C LEU A 213 56.12 -78.06 -42.64
N VAL A 214 55.12 -77.62 -43.42
CA VAL A 214 54.52 -78.42 -44.50
C VAL A 214 55.57 -78.75 -45.56
N GLU A 215 56.40 -77.79 -45.94
CA GLU A 215 57.46 -78.03 -46.91
C GLU A 215 58.54 -78.99 -46.38
N ALA A 216 58.98 -78.82 -45.13
CA ALA A 216 59.89 -79.74 -44.47
C ALA A 216 59.31 -81.16 -44.39
N TYR A 217 58.01 -81.28 -44.07
CA TYR A 217 57.32 -82.57 -44.04
C TYR A 217 57.25 -83.23 -45.42
N ARG A 218 57.05 -82.46 -46.50
CA ARG A 218 57.11 -82.98 -47.88
C ARG A 218 58.50 -83.52 -48.22
N VAL A 219 59.56 -82.82 -47.82
CA VAL A 219 60.94 -83.29 -48.01
C VAL A 219 61.17 -84.60 -47.25
N VAL A 220 60.81 -84.66 -45.95
CA VAL A 220 60.94 -85.88 -45.14
C VAL A 220 60.17 -87.04 -45.78
N ARG A 221 58.94 -86.81 -46.22
CA ARG A 221 58.13 -87.83 -46.90
C ARG A 221 58.81 -88.32 -48.18
N ARG A 222 59.29 -87.41 -49.03
CA ARG A 222 60.02 -87.77 -50.26
C ARG A 222 61.27 -88.60 -49.94
N THR A 223 62.08 -88.20 -48.96
CA THR A 223 63.28 -88.95 -48.57
C THR A 223 62.94 -90.32 -48.01
N LEU A 224 61.80 -90.46 -47.31
CA LEU A 224 61.33 -91.73 -46.79
C LEU A 224 60.80 -92.63 -47.90
N ASP A 225 60.07 -92.07 -48.87
CA ASP A 225 59.63 -92.78 -50.08
C ASP A 225 60.87 -93.28 -50.88
N GLU A 226 61.86 -92.41 -51.11
CA GLU A 226 63.13 -92.77 -51.78
C GLU A 226 63.92 -93.86 -51.02
N ALA A 227 63.98 -93.77 -49.69
CA ALA A 227 64.63 -94.79 -48.86
C ALA A 227 63.88 -96.13 -48.89
N THR A 228 62.53 -96.10 -48.93
CA THR A 228 61.69 -97.30 -49.04
C THR A 228 61.88 -97.97 -50.39
N GLU A 229 61.85 -97.20 -51.49
CA GLU A 229 62.16 -97.74 -52.82
C GLU A 229 63.59 -98.29 -52.91
N SER A 230 64.56 -97.61 -52.29
CA SER A 230 65.95 -98.11 -52.22
C SER A 230 66.03 -99.46 -51.47
N LEU A 231 65.28 -99.59 -50.37
CA LEU A 231 65.22 -100.83 -49.60
C LEU A 231 64.52 -101.95 -50.38
N GLU A 232 63.44 -101.67 -51.09
CA GLU A 232 62.76 -102.64 -51.97
C GLU A 232 63.66 -103.09 -53.12
N ARG A 233 64.41 -102.16 -53.74
CA ARG A 233 65.43 -102.50 -54.75
C ARG A 233 66.52 -103.38 -54.15
N ALA A 234 67.05 -103.03 -52.97
CA ALA A 234 68.04 -103.83 -52.29
C ALA A 234 67.53 -105.23 -51.91
N GLU A 235 66.25 -105.36 -51.51
CA GLU A 235 65.60 -106.65 -51.26
C GLU A 235 65.45 -107.46 -52.56
N SER A 236 65.04 -106.82 -53.66
CA SER A 236 64.96 -107.46 -54.98
C SER A 236 66.33 -107.91 -55.49
N ASP A 237 67.35 -107.07 -55.36
CA ASP A 237 68.73 -107.39 -55.72
C ASP A 237 69.28 -108.51 -54.84
N ALA A 238 69.01 -108.48 -53.53
CA ALA A 238 69.38 -109.55 -52.60
C ALA A 238 68.66 -110.87 -52.93
N ARG A 239 67.37 -110.84 -53.31
CA ARG A 239 66.64 -112.01 -53.80
C ARG A 239 67.25 -112.55 -55.09
N ALA A 240 67.50 -111.69 -56.08
CA ALA A 240 68.13 -112.10 -57.33
C ALA A 240 69.54 -112.66 -57.10
N ALA A 241 70.33 -112.07 -56.18
CA ALA A 241 71.64 -112.57 -55.80
C ALA A 241 71.56 -113.91 -55.03
N ALA A 242 70.57 -114.07 -54.16
CA ALA A 242 70.29 -115.32 -53.46
C ALA A 242 69.81 -116.42 -54.42
N GLU A 243 68.96 -116.09 -55.40
CA GLU A 243 68.55 -116.98 -56.49
C GLU A 243 69.74 -117.34 -57.38
N ALA A 244 70.59 -116.39 -57.75
CA ALA A 244 71.82 -116.66 -58.50
C ALA A 244 72.83 -117.49 -57.69
N ALA A 245 72.87 -117.32 -56.37
CA ALA A 245 73.66 -118.18 -55.48
C ALA A 245 73.04 -119.58 -55.36
N ALA A 246 71.72 -119.70 -55.24
CA ALA A 246 71.00 -120.97 -55.25
C ALA A 246 71.18 -121.70 -56.59
N HIS A 247 71.14 -120.99 -57.71
CA HIS A 247 71.46 -121.52 -59.03
C HIS A 247 72.92 -121.93 -59.17
N ARG A 248 73.87 -121.22 -58.53
CA ARG A 248 75.27 -121.66 -58.47
C ARG A 248 75.44 -122.93 -57.64
N VAL A 249 74.79 -123.02 -56.49
CA VAL A 249 74.81 -124.22 -55.63
C VAL A 249 74.09 -125.40 -56.32
N ALA A 250 73.02 -125.16 -57.07
CA ALA A 250 72.33 -126.19 -57.86
C ALA A 250 73.08 -126.58 -59.15
N ALA A 251 73.99 -125.72 -59.63
CA ALA A 251 74.85 -125.98 -60.79
C ALA A 251 76.25 -126.51 -60.41
N GLU A 252 76.52 -126.68 -59.11
CA GLU A 252 77.64 -127.50 -58.65
C GLU A 252 77.25 -128.99 -58.82
N PRO A 253 78.00 -129.76 -59.63
CA PRO A 253 77.74 -131.19 -59.77
C PRO A 253 78.01 -131.90 -58.45
N GLU A 254 77.13 -132.83 -58.05
CA GLU A 254 77.39 -133.75 -56.94
C GLU A 254 78.79 -134.35 -57.10
N PRO A 255 79.67 -134.29 -56.08
CA PRO A 255 81.06 -134.70 -56.22
C PRO A 255 81.14 -136.19 -56.53
N THR A 256 81.75 -136.51 -57.68
CA THR A 256 82.08 -137.88 -58.07
C THR A 256 83.10 -138.50 -57.11
N PRO A 257 83.00 -139.80 -56.77
CA PRO A 257 83.79 -140.41 -55.69
C PRO A 257 85.32 -140.41 -55.87
N ASP A 258 85.85 -140.03 -57.02
CA ASP A 258 87.30 -139.98 -57.28
C ASP A 258 87.97 -138.65 -56.87
N GLU A 259 87.21 -137.60 -56.54
CA GLU A 259 87.76 -136.30 -56.09
C GLU A 259 87.58 -136.04 -54.57
N LEU A 260 86.83 -136.90 -53.88
CA LEU A 260 86.84 -137.03 -52.42
C LEU A 260 87.92 -138.04 -52.06
N GLY A 261 89.16 -137.59 -51.86
CA GLY A 261 90.37 -138.38 -51.56
C GLY A 261 90.25 -139.37 -50.39
N LEU A 262 89.44 -140.40 -50.57
CA LEU A 262 89.24 -141.57 -49.73
C LEU A 262 89.93 -142.76 -50.42
N SER A 263 91.26 -142.70 -50.43
CA SER A 263 92.10 -143.88 -50.59
C SER A 263 91.92 -144.78 -49.36
N PHE A 264 91.22 -145.89 -49.55
CA PHE A 264 91.14 -146.99 -48.59
C PHE A 264 92.52 -147.67 -48.39
N PRO A 265 92.83 -148.20 -47.19
CA PRO A 265 94.10 -148.85 -46.89
C PRO A 265 94.20 -150.25 -47.52
N SER A 266 95.41 -150.61 -47.98
CA SER A 266 95.77 -151.98 -48.40
C SER A 266 96.19 -152.85 -47.20
N PRO A 267 96.03 -154.19 -47.25
CA PRO A 267 96.06 -155.10 -46.08
C PRO A 267 97.48 -155.54 -45.66
N PRO A 268 97.65 -156.17 -44.46
CA PRO A 268 98.95 -156.41 -43.84
C PRO A 268 99.71 -157.61 -44.45
N GLN A 269 101.04 -157.55 -44.44
CA GLN A 269 101.91 -158.71 -44.64
C GLN A 269 102.45 -159.25 -43.29
N PRO A 270 102.59 -160.58 -43.14
CA PRO A 270 103.02 -161.24 -41.90
C PRO A 270 104.55 -161.23 -41.71
N PRO A 271 105.07 -161.53 -40.50
CA PRO A 271 106.50 -161.57 -40.23
C PRO A 271 107.10 -162.95 -40.60
N PRO A 272 108.43 -163.01 -40.79
CA PRO A 272 109.15 -164.16 -40.25
C PRO A 272 110.50 -163.81 -39.59
N GLU A 273 110.66 -164.36 -38.39
CA GLU A 273 111.83 -165.07 -37.82
C GLU A 273 113.26 -164.70 -38.27
N ALA A 274 113.96 -163.93 -37.43
CA ALA A 274 115.19 -164.30 -36.69
C ALA A 274 115.83 -163.04 -36.07
#